data_AF-A0A1A8CVC9-F1
#
_entry.id   AF-A0A1A8CVC9-F1
#
_cell.length_a   1.000
_cell.length_b   1.000
_cell.length_c   1.000
_cell.angle_alpha   90.00
_cell.angle_beta   90.00
_cell.angle_gamma   90.00
#
_symmetry.space_group_name_H-M   'P 1'
#
loop_
_entity.id
_entity.type
_entity.pdbx_description
1 polymer ?
#
loop_
_entity_poly.entity_id
_entity_poly.type
_entity_poly.pdbx_seq_one_letter_code
_entity_poly.pdbx_strand_id
1 'polypeptide(L)'
;MSTFQTIFLLAVGFYVVSAHSMNLKAINQFRNMILCLMPNSWPILDYTDYGCYCGLGGFGTPVDDLDRCCQVHDKCYSDSMQHPECWPIMDNPYTNFYHYKCDDAHKKITCTKKNDECKMFICECDRKAAECFSKSEWIPEHNHLPRDQCH
;
A
#
# COMPACT_ATOMS: atom_id res chain seq x y z
N MET A 1 40.87 -4.85 32.59
CA MET A 1 39.61 -4.93 31.82
C MET A 1 39.69 -3.84 30.77
N SER A 2 40.03 -4.21 29.54
CA SER A 2 40.54 -3.27 28.54
C SER A 2 39.41 -2.45 27.93
N THR A 3 39.63 -1.16 27.77
CA THR A 3 38.83 -0.19 26.99
C THR A 3 38.38 -0.71 25.62
N PHE A 4 39.12 -1.65 25.02
CA PHE A 4 38.74 -2.38 23.81
C PHE A 4 37.44 -3.18 23.93
N GLN A 5 37.15 -3.81 25.07
CA GLN A 5 35.91 -4.57 25.28
C GLN A 5 34.70 -3.63 25.34
N THR A 6 34.86 -2.46 25.96
CA THR A 6 33.81 -1.44 26.06
C THR A 6 33.49 -0.81 24.71
N ILE A 7 34.52 -0.54 23.89
CA ILE A 7 34.34 -0.02 22.51
C ILE A 7 33.68 -1.06 21.60
N PHE A 8 34.05 -2.34 21.73
CA PHE A 8 33.44 -3.41 20.96
C PHE A 8 31.95 -3.60 21.31
N LEU A 9 31.59 -3.52 22.59
CA LEU A 9 30.19 -3.61 23.03
C LEU A 9 29.34 -2.41 22.58
N LEU A 10 29.91 -1.19 22.55
CA LEU A 10 29.23 0.00 22.05
C LEU A 10 29.05 -0.04 20.52
N ALA A 11 30.05 -0.52 19.79
CA ALA A 11 29.95 -0.70 18.34
C ALA A 11 28.90 -1.76 17.99
N VAL A 12 28.95 -2.93 18.63
CA VAL A 12 27.94 -3.99 18.45
C VAL A 12 26.56 -3.46 18.84
N GLY A 13 26.43 -2.73 19.96
CA GLY A 13 25.19 -2.06 20.40
C GLY A 13 24.60 -1.13 19.34
N PHE A 14 25.42 -0.32 18.67
CA PHE A 14 24.97 0.54 17.56
C PHE A 14 24.54 -0.25 16.32
N TYR A 15 25.21 -1.38 16.02
CA TYR A 15 24.80 -2.26 14.91
C TYR A 15 23.47 -2.96 15.18
N VAL A 16 23.18 -3.42 16.41
CA VAL A 16 21.89 -4.09 16.70
C VAL A 16 20.72 -3.10 16.72
N VAL A 17 20.93 -1.84 17.11
CA VAL A 17 19.86 -0.82 17.14
C VAL A 17 19.44 -0.38 15.73
N SER A 18 20.35 -0.39 14.74
CA SER A 18 19.99 -0.09 13.34
C SER A 18 19.27 -1.23 12.60
N ALA A 19 19.20 -2.42 13.19
CA ALA A 19 18.66 -3.62 12.52
C ALA A 19 17.20 -3.94 12.91
N HIS A 20 16.51 -3.09 13.66
CA HIS A 20 15.05 -3.16 13.76
C HIS A 20 14.45 -2.48 12.53
N SER A 21 14.43 -3.23 11.44
CA SER A 21 13.72 -2.91 10.20
C SER A 21 12.35 -2.34 10.56
N MET A 22 12.08 -1.09 10.18
CA MET A 22 10.69 -0.66 10.01
C MET A 22 10.01 -1.75 9.20
N ASN A 23 8.86 -2.25 9.65
CA ASN A 23 8.07 -3.26 8.97
C ASN A 23 7.82 -2.81 7.52
N LEU A 24 8.77 -3.13 6.65
CA LEU A 24 8.74 -2.86 5.23
C LEU A 24 7.70 -3.86 4.74
N LYS A 25 6.46 -3.39 4.61
CA LYS A 25 5.36 -4.12 3.98
C LYS A 25 5.16 -3.54 2.58
N ALA A 26 4.68 -4.36 1.64
CA ALA A 26 4.32 -3.91 0.30
C ALA A 26 3.29 -2.76 0.31
N ILE A 27 2.46 -2.69 1.36
CA ILE A 27 1.54 -1.55 1.56
C ILE A 27 2.24 -0.19 1.63
N ASN A 28 3.51 -0.12 2.04
CA ASN A 28 4.30 1.12 1.97
C ASN A 28 4.63 1.50 0.51
N GLN A 29 4.76 0.52 -0.39
CA GLN A 29 4.92 0.77 -1.82
C GLN A 29 3.64 1.36 -2.40
N PHE A 30 2.46 0.85 -2.02
CA PHE A 30 1.19 1.44 -2.41
C PHE A 30 1.04 2.88 -1.92
N ARG A 31 1.33 3.15 -0.65
CA ARG A 31 1.38 4.53 -0.11
C ARG A 31 2.27 5.44 -0.96
N ASN A 32 3.44 4.96 -1.37
CA ASN A 32 4.37 5.75 -2.18
C ASN A 32 3.86 5.97 -3.61
N MET A 33 3.09 5.03 -4.18
CA MET A 33 2.37 5.25 -5.43
C MET A 33 1.32 6.36 -5.30
N ILE A 34 0.54 6.38 -4.21
CA ILE A 34 -0.42 7.45 -3.95
C ILE A 34 0.30 8.81 -3.87
N LEU A 35 1.41 8.88 -3.12
CA LEU A 35 2.22 10.10 -2.98
C LEU A 35 2.89 10.55 -4.29
N CYS A 36 3.24 9.61 -5.18
CA CYS A 36 3.76 9.92 -6.51
C CYS A 36 2.78 10.81 -7.29
N LEU A 37 1.49 10.45 -7.26
CA LEU A 37 0.43 11.14 -8.01
C LEU A 37 -0.16 12.33 -7.24
N MET A 38 -0.27 12.20 -5.92
CA MET A 38 -0.88 13.18 -5.02
C MET A 38 0.09 13.54 -3.88
N PRO A 39 1.14 14.33 -4.15
CA PRO A 39 2.23 14.58 -3.19
C PRO A 39 1.80 15.32 -1.91
N ASN A 40 0.67 16.02 -1.95
CA ASN A 40 0.13 16.78 -0.82
C ASN A 40 -0.95 16.02 -0.03
N SER A 41 -1.26 14.78 -0.41
CA SER A 41 -2.21 13.92 0.31
C SER A 41 -1.58 13.31 1.57
N TRP A 42 -2.42 12.78 2.45
CA TRP A 42 -2.03 12.05 3.65
C TRP A 42 -2.60 10.64 3.59
N PRO A 43 -2.03 9.69 2.80
CA PRO A 43 -2.74 8.47 2.43
C PRO A 43 -3.21 7.58 3.58
N ILE A 44 -2.49 7.61 4.70
CA ILE A 44 -2.84 6.87 5.92
C ILE A 44 -4.03 7.50 6.64
N LEU A 45 -4.25 8.80 6.52
CA LEU A 45 -5.39 9.49 7.13
C LEU A 45 -6.57 9.55 6.17
N ASP A 46 -6.31 9.76 4.88
CA ASP A 46 -7.34 10.09 3.91
C ASP A 46 -8.04 8.84 3.32
N TYR A 47 -7.36 7.68 3.25
CA TYR A 47 -7.82 6.53 2.44
C TYR A 47 -7.86 5.19 3.18
N THR A 48 -7.62 5.11 4.49
CA THR A 48 -7.64 3.82 5.23
C THR A 48 -8.89 3.60 6.08
N ASP A 49 -9.75 4.60 6.19
CA ASP A 49 -11.05 4.53 6.87
C ASP A 49 -12.03 5.51 6.22
N TYR A 50 -12.33 5.27 4.94
CA TYR A 50 -13.16 6.16 4.11
C TYR A 50 -14.25 5.35 3.41
N GLY A 51 -15.47 5.87 3.41
CA GLY A 51 -16.62 5.24 2.77
C GLY A 51 -16.89 3.84 3.30
N CYS A 52 -17.32 2.95 2.41
CA CYS A 52 -17.68 1.59 2.73
C CYS A 52 -16.61 0.55 2.38
N TYR A 53 -15.56 0.93 1.65
CA TYR A 53 -14.52 0.03 1.14
C TYR A 53 -13.09 0.47 1.43
N CYS A 54 -12.79 1.76 1.52
CA CYS A 54 -11.41 2.19 1.74
C CYS A 54 -10.94 1.89 3.18
N GLY A 55 -10.30 0.74 3.36
CA GLY A 55 -9.86 0.22 4.65
C GLY A 55 -9.76 -1.31 4.63
N LEU A 56 -9.77 -1.95 5.80
CA LEU A 56 -9.84 -3.41 5.86
C LEU A 56 -11.30 -3.87 5.80
N GLY A 57 -11.66 -4.59 4.74
CA GLY A 57 -12.95 -5.27 4.60
C GLY A 57 -13.81 -4.66 3.50
N GLY A 58 -14.96 -4.11 3.89
CA GLY A 58 -15.89 -3.42 3.00
C GLY A 58 -17.03 -4.27 2.43
N PHE A 59 -18.18 -3.62 2.23
CA PHE A 59 -19.42 -4.23 1.73
C PHE A 59 -20.44 -3.16 1.33
N GLY A 60 -21.51 -3.59 0.66
CA GLY A 60 -22.59 -2.72 0.23
C GLY A 60 -22.25 -1.94 -1.04
N THR A 61 -22.83 -0.74 -1.15
CA THR A 61 -22.68 0.14 -2.31
C THR A 61 -21.67 1.23 -2.01
N PRO A 62 -20.65 1.45 -2.87
CA PRO A 62 -19.71 2.55 -2.68
C PRO A 62 -20.43 3.91 -2.63
N VAL A 63 -20.05 4.76 -1.68
CA VAL A 63 -20.73 6.05 -1.46
C VAL A 63 -20.33 7.14 -2.46
N ASP A 64 -19.18 6.98 -3.12
CA ASP A 64 -18.69 7.84 -4.19
C ASP A 64 -17.68 7.11 -5.10
N ASP A 65 -17.06 7.86 -6.02
CA ASP A 65 -16.06 7.32 -6.94
C ASP A 65 -14.75 6.91 -6.25
N LEU A 66 -14.35 7.61 -5.18
CA LEU A 66 -13.15 7.26 -4.41
C LEU A 66 -13.34 5.92 -3.68
N ASP A 67 -14.49 5.73 -3.05
CA ASP A 67 -14.88 4.49 -2.40
C ASP A 67 -15.01 3.34 -3.41
N ARG A 68 -15.48 3.64 -4.64
CA ARG A 68 -15.48 2.67 -5.74
C ARG A 68 -14.08 2.27 -6.17
N CYS A 69 -13.10 3.17 -6.15
CA CYS A 69 -11.71 2.81 -6.40
C CYS A 69 -11.22 1.76 -5.39
N CYS A 70 -11.59 1.89 -4.12
CA CYS A 70 -11.25 0.94 -3.06
C CYS A 70 -11.97 -0.40 -3.25
N GLN A 71 -13.25 -0.41 -3.59
CA GLN A 71 -13.97 -1.64 -3.93
C GLN A 71 -13.28 -2.44 -5.06
N VAL A 72 -12.82 -1.74 -6.11
CA VAL A 72 -12.10 -2.35 -7.22
C VAL A 72 -10.72 -2.87 -6.77
N HIS A 73 -10.04 -2.13 -5.89
CA HIS A 73 -8.75 -2.53 -5.32
C HIS A 73 -8.87 -3.79 -4.45
N ASP A 74 -9.88 -3.87 -3.57
CA ASP A 74 -10.16 -5.04 -2.74
C ASP A 74 -10.46 -6.28 -3.60
N LYS A 75 -11.23 -6.10 -4.67
CA LYS A 75 -11.46 -7.16 -5.65
C LYS A 75 -10.15 -7.58 -6.33
N CYS A 76 -9.31 -6.62 -6.71
CA CYS A 76 -8.03 -6.90 -7.36
C CYS A 76 -7.10 -7.71 -6.44
N TYR A 77 -7.02 -7.37 -5.14
CA TYR A 77 -6.28 -8.15 -4.15
C TYR A 77 -6.88 -9.54 -3.92
N SER A 78 -8.21 -9.64 -3.90
CA SER A 78 -8.89 -10.93 -3.79
C SER A 78 -8.60 -11.84 -4.99
N ASP A 79 -8.57 -11.27 -6.19
CA ASP A 79 -8.25 -11.98 -7.42
C ASP A 79 -6.76 -12.36 -7.46
N SER A 80 -5.84 -11.51 -6.96
CA SER A 80 -4.41 -11.85 -6.88
C SER A 80 -4.14 -13.03 -5.93
N MET A 81 -4.86 -13.10 -4.81
CA MET A 81 -4.77 -14.24 -3.88
C MET A 81 -5.33 -15.55 -4.45
N GLN A 82 -6.09 -15.49 -5.54
CA GLN A 82 -6.62 -16.67 -6.25
C GLN A 82 -5.83 -16.99 -7.53
N HIS A 83 -4.85 -16.14 -7.89
CA HIS A 83 -4.10 -16.30 -9.12
C HIS A 83 -3.18 -17.52 -9.05
N PRO A 84 -3.11 -18.38 -10.09
CA PRO A 84 -2.31 -19.62 -10.07
C PRO A 84 -0.82 -19.40 -9.77
N GLU A 85 -0.27 -18.28 -10.27
CA GLU A 85 1.13 -17.90 -10.08
C GLU A 85 1.41 -17.20 -8.73
N CYS A 86 0.39 -16.98 -7.90
CA CYS A 86 0.53 -16.41 -6.57
C CYS A 86 0.34 -17.51 -5.52
N TRP A 87 1.32 -17.71 -4.64
CA TRP A 87 1.15 -18.62 -3.51
C TRP A 87 0.51 -17.86 -2.33
N PRO A 88 -0.74 -18.15 -1.92
CA PRO A 88 -1.46 -17.32 -0.95
C PRO A 88 -0.75 -17.09 0.40
N ILE A 89 0.12 -18.01 0.81
CA ILE A 89 0.86 -17.93 2.09
C ILE A 89 2.06 -16.97 1.98
N MET A 90 2.74 -16.94 0.83
CA MET A 90 4.00 -16.21 0.63
C MET A 90 3.80 -14.91 -0.16
N ASP A 91 2.84 -14.89 -1.07
CA ASP A 91 2.57 -13.82 -2.02
C ASP A 91 1.33 -13.00 -1.64
N ASN A 92 1.15 -12.79 -0.33
CA ASN A 92 0.08 -11.94 0.17
C ASN A 92 0.26 -10.48 -0.33
N PRO A 93 -0.77 -9.86 -0.93
CA PRO A 93 -0.66 -8.54 -1.57
C PRO A 93 -0.27 -7.41 -0.59
N TYR A 94 -0.55 -7.56 0.71
CA TYR A 94 -0.18 -6.59 1.73
C TYR A 94 1.32 -6.63 2.08
N THR A 95 2.02 -7.73 1.77
CA THR A 95 3.43 -7.97 2.17
C THR A 95 4.37 -8.27 1.01
N ASN A 96 3.87 -8.68 -0.16
CA ASN A 96 4.69 -9.09 -1.29
C ASN A 96 5.27 -7.90 -2.06
N PHE A 97 6.58 -7.69 -1.93
CA PHE A 97 7.28 -6.60 -2.59
C PHE A 97 7.32 -6.76 -4.10
N TYR A 98 7.06 -5.66 -4.80
CA TYR A 98 7.14 -5.58 -6.26
C TYR A 98 8.05 -4.42 -6.71
N HIS A 99 8.40 -4.41 -7.99
CA HIS A 99 9.24 -3.41 -8.64
C HIS A 99 8.42 -2.45 -9.49
N TYR A 100 8.42 -1.17 -9.12
CA TYR A 100 7.80 -0.09 -9.87
C TYR A 100 8.76 1.10 -10.01
N LYS A 101 8.37 2.06 -10.86
CA LYS A 101 8.99 3.38 -10.96
C LYS A 101 7.92 4.46 -10.80
N CYS A 102 8.27 5.55 -10.16
CA CYS A 102 7.53 6.81 -10.20
C CYS A 102 8.33 7.83 -11.00
N ASP A 103 7.68 8.47 -11.95
CA ASP A 103 8.14 9.70 -12.59
C ASP A 103 7.39 10.87 -11.95
N ASP A 104 8.03 11.49 -10.95
CA ASP A 104 7.44 12.56 -10.15
C ASP A 104 7.07 13.80 -10.99
N ALA A 105 7.83 14.05 -12.06
CA ALA A 105 7.66 15.22 -12.93
C ALA A 105 6.41 15.08 -13.80
N HIS A 106 6.15 13.86 -14.31
CA HIS A 106 5.00 13.58 -15.17
C HIS A 106 3.84 12.91 -14.44
N LYS A 107 3.96 12.70 -13.12
CA LYS A 107 2.96 12.00 -12.29
C LYS A 107 2.56 10.67 -12.93
N LYS A 108 3.58 9.84 -13.22
CA LYS A 108 3.38 8.56 -13.90
C LYS A 108 4.02 7.43 -13.11
N ILE A 109 3.24 6.38 -12.86
CA ILE A 109 3.74 5.15 -12.25
C ILE A 109 3.89 4.09 -13.34
N THR A 110 4.88 3.22 -13.21
CA THR A 110 5.06 2.08 -14.12
C THR A 110 5.54 0.86 -13.35
N CYS A 111 4.75 -0.22 -13.37
CA CYS A 111 5.17 -1.53 -12.93
C CYS A 111 6.19 -2.11 -13.91
N THR A 112 7.31 -2.64 -13.39
CA THR A 112 8.45 -2.99 -14.24
C THR A 112 8.50 -4.48 -14.54
N LYS A 113 9.11 -4.83 -15.68
CA LYS A 113 9.35 -6.22 -16.11
C LYS A 113 10.28 -7.04 -15.18
N LYS A 114 10.75 -6.46 -14.07
CA LYS A 114 11.48 -7.19 -13.02
C LYS A 114 10.54 -8.03 -12.14
N ASN A 115 9.23 -7.77 -12.22
CA ASN A 115 8.23 -8.55 -11.51
C ASN A 115 7.98 -9.88 -12.23
N ASP A 116 7.85 -10.94 -11.44
CA ASP A 116 7.12 -12.14 -11.85
C ASP A 116 5.62 -11.81 -12.03
N GLU A 117 4.86 -12.78 -12.51
CA GLU A 117 3.45 -12.59 -12.84
C GLU A 117 2.62 -12.15 -11.62
N CYS A 118 2.87 -12.76 -10.46
CA CYS A 118 2.17 -12.41 -9.22
C CYS A 118 2.47 -10.96 -8.77
N LYS A 119 3.75 -10.59 -8.68
CA LYS A 119 4.15 -9.23 -8.31
C LYS A 119 3.69 -8.19 -9.32
N MET A 120 3.62 -8.55 -10.60
CA MET A 120 3.09 -7.67 -11.64
C MET A 120 1.61 -7.42 -11.41
N PHE A 121 0.85 -8.47 -11.11
CA PHE A 121 -0.57 -8.37 -10.79
C PHE A 121 -0.81 -7.42 -9.61
N ILE A 122 -0.13 -7.65 -8.48
CA ILE A 122 -0.28 -6.84 -7.26
C ILE A 122 0.14 -5.38 -7.52
N CYS A 123 1.27 -5.17 -8.20
CA CYS A 123 1.74 -3.84 -8.57
C CYS A 123 0.70 -3.08 -9.42
N GLU A 124 0.06 -3.76 -10.37
CA GLU A 124 -0.96 -3.16 -11.22
C GLU A 124 -2.27 -2.87 -10.47
N CYS A 125 -2.62 -3.65 -9.46
CA CYS A 125 -3.71 -3.30 -8.54
C CYS A 125 -3.43 -1.96 -7.86
N ASP A 126 -2.25 -1.82 -7.25
CA ASP A 126 -1.85 -0.61 -6.51
C ASP A 126 -1.70 0.60 -7.42
N ARG A 127 -1.11 0.42 -8.61
CA ARG A 127 -0.96 1.48 -9.62
C ARG A 127 -2.33 2.02 -10.03
N LYS A 128 -3.26 1.14 -10.37
CA LYS A 128 -4.61 1.53 -10.83
C LYS A 128 -5.41 2.19 -9.71
N ALA A 129 -5.31 1.69 -8.49
CA ALA A 129 -5.95 2.32 -7.34
C ALA A 129 -5.40 3.73 -7.09
N ALA A 130 -4.08 3.91 -7.08
CA ALA A 130 -3.46 5.24 -6.93
C ALA A 130 -3.89 6.21 -8.05
N GLU A 131 -3.93 5.74 -9.30
CA GLU A 131 -4.41 6.53 -10.44
C GLU A 131 -5.90 6.89 -10.32
N CYS A 132 -6.72 5.97 -9.81
CA CYS A 132 -8.14 6.19 -9.55
C CYS A 132 -8.34 7.25 -8.46
N PHE A 133 -7.60 7.16 -7.35
CA PHE A 133 -7.64 8.16 -6.27
C PHE A 133 -7.27 9.55 -6.80
N SER A 134 -6.24 9.65 -7.65
CA SER A 134 -5.80 10.93 -8.24
C SER A 134 -6.83 11.63 -9.14
N LYS A 135 -7.90 10.93 -9.52
CA LYS A 135 -8.98 11.42 -10.37
C LYS A 135 -10.32 11.52 -9.64
N SER A 136 -10.37 11.13 -8.38
CA SER A 136 -11.58 11.11 -7.56
C SER A 136 -11.52 12.25 -6.56
N GLU A 137 -12.68 12.81 -6.24
CA GLU A 137 -12.78 13.80 -5.17
C GLU A 137 -12.74 13.12 -3.80
N TRP A 138 -12.04 13.72 -2.85
CA TRP A 138 -12.07 13.29 -1.46
C TRP A 138 -13.11 14.12 -0.71
N ILE A 139 -14.14 13.46 -0.17
CA ILE A 139 -15.28 14.08 0.49
C ILE A 139 -15.14 13.88 2.02
N PRO A 140 -14.92 14.94 2.81
CA PRO A 140 -14.66 14.83 4.25
C PRO A 140 -15.76 14.09 5.02
N GLU A 141 -17.02 14.20 4.59
CA GLU A 141 -18.18 13.58 5.21
C GLU A 141 -18.18 12.05 5.11
N HIS A 142 -17.46 11.49 4.16
CA HIS A 142 -17.31 10.03 4.00
C HIS A 142 -16.10 9.49 4.76
N ASN A 143 -15.27 10.35 5.35
CA ASN A 143 -14.18 9.91 6.23
C ASN A 143 -14.75 9.37 7.55
N HIS A 144 -14.28 8.21 7.98
CA HIS A 144 -14.81 7.46 9.13
C HIS A 144 -16.32 7.20 9.06
N LEU A 145 -16.84 6.90 7.86
CA LEU A 145 -18.27 6.64 7.65
C LEU A 145 -18.75 5.46 8.51
N PRO A 146 -19.81 5.63 9.32
CA PRO A 146 -20.35 4.54 10.12
C PRO A 146 -20.80 3.35 9.27
N ARG A 147 -20.40 2.15 9.71
CA ARG A 147 -20.64 0.90 8.99
C ARG A 147 -22.12 0.60 8.72
N ASP A 148 -23.02 1.08 9.57
CA ASP A 148 -24.47 0.90 9.42
C ASP A 148 -25.08 1.74 8.29
N GLN A 149 -24.32 2.67 7.70
CA GLN A 149 -24.71 3.41 6.51
C GLN A 149 -24.30 2.73 5.20
N CYS A 150 -23.57 1.61 5.28
CA CYS A 150 -23.21 0.78 4.13
C CYS A 150 -24.31 -0.25 3.86
N HIS A 151 -24.86 -0.24 2.64
CA HIS A 151 -26.02 -1.05 2.23
C HIS A 151 -25.78 -1.80 0.93
#